data_AF-A0A527UX24-F1
#
_entry.id   AF-A0A527UX24-F1
#
_cell.length_a   1.000
_cell.length_b   1.000
_cell.length_c   1.000
_cell.angle_alpha   90.00
_cell.angle_beta   90.00
_cell.angle_gamma   90.00
#
_symmetry.space_group_name_H-M   'P 1'
#
loop_
_entity.id
_entity.type
_entity.pdbx_description
1 polymer ?
#
loop_
_entity_poly.entity_id
_entity_poly.type
_entity_poly.pdbx_seq_one_letter_code
_entity_poly.pdbx_strand_id
1 'polypeptide(L)'
;MPNTTVRAAAEGMPDVNRRRLLNLAGAGLALAATSAIAGKASAAPIDAAPAEHPDAALFRLDQEMEEAYSQMNRASEVCSKVSRKCEKLYPPRPPAWEDPDMPDHLHEMNLDRRIRDEMPEPIRAWLKERREQRAANGALQEAFSAKWAEINREGGLDAAEDAFNVRSNELWELGLRIFATPANTLEGMVVKLRAADRMDLQSFADENEGFLSIAADIRRLASGGTA
;
A
#
# COMPACT_ATOMS: atom_id res chain seq x y z
N MET A 1 -15.24 -22.98 11.75
CA MET A 1 -14.30 -22.88 10.60
C MET A 1 -14.92 -23.60 9.43
N PRO A 2 -14.95 -22.94 8.26
CA PRO A 2 -14.03 -23.35 7.21
C PRO A 2 -13.13 -22.21 6.73
N ASN A 3 -11.96 -22.62 6.28
CA ASN A 3 -10.83 -21.79 5.88
C ASN A 3 -11.15 -20.95 4.63
N THR A 4 -11.11 -19.63 4.78
CA THR A 4 -10.90 -18.73 3.64
C THR A 4 -9.46 -18.88 3.19
N THR A 5 -9.29 -19.34 1.95
CA THR A 5 -8.01 -19.40 1.25
C THR A 5 -7.31 -18.06 1.30
N VAL A 6 -6.21 -18.01 2.06
CA VAL A 6 -5.17 -16.99 1.96
C VAL A 6 -4.69 -17.00 0.51
N ARG A 7 -4.97 -15.91 -0.23
CA ARG A 7 -4.31 -15.63 -1.51
C ARG A 7 -2.84 -15.36 -1.23
N ALA A 8 -2.03 -16.42 -1.33
CA ALA A 8 -0.60 -16.34 -1.40
C ALA A 8 -0.18 -15.70 -2.73
N ALA A 9 0.02 -14.38 -2.73
CA ALA A 9 0.78 -13.65 -3.74
C ALA A 9 1.08 -12.20 -3.27
N ALA A 10 1.62 -12.03 -2.05
CA ALA A 10 2.29 -10.79 -1.62
C ALA A 10 2.95 -10.97 -0.24
N GLU A 11 3.71 -12.06 -0.03
CA GLU A 11 4.61 -12.18 1.13
C GLU A 11 5.88 -11.36 0.86
N GLY A 12 5.78 -10.05 1.08
CA GLY A 12 6.90 -9.12 0.91
C GLY A 12 6.58 -7.66 1.20
N MET A 13 5.29 -7.29 1.31
CA MET A 13 4.88 -5.94 1.67
C MET A 13 4.33 -5.91 3.11
N PRO A 14 4.75 -4.96 3.97
CA PRO A 14 4.03 -4.65 5.20
C PRO A 14 2.59 -4.27 4.84
N ASP A 15 1.62 -5.01 5.37
CA ASP A 15 0.18 -4.88 5.07
C ASP A 15 -0.38 -3.46 5.33
N VAL A 16 0.39 -2.62 6.04
CA VAL A 16 0.10 -1.23 6.40
C VAL A 16 0.27 -0.24 5.22
N ASN A 17 1.00 -0.58 4.16
CA ASN A 17 1.35 0.36 3.09
C ASN A 17 0.37 0.44 1.91
N ARG A 18 -0.50 -0.56 1.75
CA ARG A 18 -1.41 -0.68 0.59
C ARG A 18 -2.50 0.39 0.56
N ARG A 19 -3.04 0.74 1.73
CA ARG A 19 -4.07 1.80 1.88
C ARG A 19 -3.49 3.22 1.85
N ARG A 20 -2.20 3.39 2.16
CA ARG A 20 -1.55 4.71 2.14
C ARG A 20 -1.19 5.15 0.72
N LEU A 21 -0.70 4.24 -0.12
CA LEU A 21 -0.42 4.51 -1.54
C LEU A 21 -1.67 4.94 -2.34
N LEU A 22 -2.83 4.34 -2.06
CA LEU A 22 -4.11 4.77 -2.65
C LEU A 22 -4.52 6.20 -2.28
N ASN A 23 -4.18 6.68 -1.07
CA ASN A 23 -4.44 8.06 -0.66
C ASN A 23 -3.42 9.07 -1.23
N LEU A 24 -2.24 8.61 -1.63
CA LEU A 24 -1.12 9.45 -2.11
C LEU A 24 -1.20 9.79 -3.60
N ALA A 25 -1.72 8.89 -4.43
CA ALA A 25 -1.93 9.16 -5.87
C ALA A 25 -2.97 10.28 -6.15
N GLY A 26 -3.69 10.75 -5.12
CA GLY A 26 -4.53 11.96 -5.20
C GLY A 26 -3.76 13.28 -5.05
N ALA A 27 -2.52 13.25 -4.56
CA ALA A 27 -1.66 14.42 -4.39
C ALA A 27 -0.70 14.52 -5.59
N GLY A 28 -1.15 15.21 -6.65
CA GLY A 28 -0.35 15.42 -7.86
C GLY A 28 0.93 16.22 -7.57
N LEU A 29 2.07 15.54 -7.52
CA LEU A 29 3.39 16.16 -7.53
C LEU A 29 3.90 16.21 -8.98
N ALA A 30 3.79 17.38 -9.61
CA ALA A 30 4.36 17.64 -10.92
C ALA A 30 5.75 18.26 -10.75
N LEU A 31 6.81 17.50 -11.07
CA LEU A 31 8.17 18.04 -11.18
C LEU A 31 8.74 17.72 -12.57
N ALA A 32 8.54 18.65 -13.51
CA ALA A 32 9.21 18.63 -14.80
C ALA A 32 10.59 19.30 -14.67
N ALA A 33 11.66 18.51 -14.78
CA ALA A 33 13.02 19.02 -14.92
C ALA A 33 13.61 18.52 -16.24
N THR A 34 13.47 19.33 -17.29
CA THR A 34 14.15 19.16 -18.57
C THR A 34 15.63 19.49 -18.39
N SER A 35 16.51 18.49 -18.37
CA SER A 35 17.95 18.72 -18.43
C SER A 35 18.36 19.00 -19.87
N ALA A 36 18.60 20.28 -20.17
CA ALA A 36 19.19 20.72 -21.42
C ALA A 36 20.69 20.34 -21.44
N ILE A 37 21.10 19.52 -22.39
CA ILE A 37 22.51 19.25 -22.68
C ILE A 37 23.08 20.47 -23.41
N ALA A 38 23.81 21.33 -22.69
CA ALA A 38 24.62 22.39 -23.27
C ALA A 38 26.08 21.94 -23.34
N GLY A 39 26.58 21.74 -24.55
CA GLY A 39 28.00 21.42 -24.79
C GLY A 39 28.39 21.58 -26.24
N LYS A 40 28.57 22.83 -26.70
CA LYS A 40 29.38 23.13 -27.89
C LYS A 40 30.72 23.67 -27.44
N ALA A 41 31.73 22.80 -27.46
CA ALA A 41 33.13 23.20 -27.57
C ALA A 41 33.76 22.35 -28.68
N SER A 42 34.20 23.03 -29.74
CA SER A 42 34.85 22.45 -30.90
C SER A 42 36.33 22.23 -30.62
N ALA A 43 36.79 20.98 -30.69
CA ALA A 43 38.19 20.62 -30.97
C ALA A 43 38.26 19.19 -31.55
N ALA A 44 39.03 19.06 -32.63
CA ALA A 44 39.50 17.89 -33.43
C ALA A 44 39.02 16.45 -33.12
N PRO A 45 38.84 15.60 -34.15
CA PRO A 45 38.34 14.23 -33.98
C PRO A 45 39.43 13.33 -33.40
N ILE A 46 39.28 12.96 -32.14
CA ILE A 46 39.85 11.72 -31.61
C ILE A 46 38.70 10.71 -31.71
N ASP A 47 38.88 9.63 -32.46
CA ASP A 47 37.99 8.45 -32.51
C ASP A 47 38.03 7.72 -31.15
N ALA A 48 37.63 8.41 -30.08
CA ALA A 48 37.24 7.80 -28.83
C ALA A 48 35.76 7.47 -28.97
N ALA A 49 35.42 6.18 -28.98
CA ALA A 49 34.06 5.74 -28.74
C ALA A 49 33.52 6.53 -27.52
N PRO A 50 32.28 7.07 -27.56
CA PRO A 50 31.76 7.85 -26.45
C PRO A 50 31.89 7.01 -25.18
N ALA A 51 32.72 7.45 -24.23
CA ALA A 51 32.85 6.76 -22.96
C ALA A 51 31.45 6.74 -22.33
N GLU A 52 30.86 5.55 -22.18
CA GLU A 52 29.57 5.41 -21.54
C GLU A 52 29.65 6.02 -20.14
N HIS A 53 28.67 6.86 -19.80
CA HIS A 53 28.60 7.50 -18.49
C HIS A 53 28.65 6.42 -17.39
N PRO A 54 29.44 6.58 -16.32
CA PRO A 54 29.60 5.55 -15.29
C PRO A 54 28.27 5.13 -14.63
N ASP A 55 27.28 6.02 -14.65
CA ASP A 55 25.92 5.78 -14.13
C ASP A 55 24.86 5.58 -15.23
N ALA A 56 25.25 5.19 -16.46
CA ALA A 56 24.30 4.96 -17.57
C ALA A 56 23.21 3.92 -17.23
N ALA A 57 23.51 2.94 -16.37
CA ALA A 57 22.51 1.99 -15.86
C ALA A 57 21.44 2.67 -14.99
N LEU A 58 21.85 3.59 -14.10
CA LEU A 58 20.92 4.35 -13.25
C LEU A 58 20.01 5.26 -14.10
N PHE A 59 20.54 5.89 -15.14
CA PHE A 59 19.72 6.73 -16.03
C PHE A 59 18.65 5.94 -16.78
N ARG A 60 18.97 4.72 -17.25
CA ARG A 60 17.98 3.84 -17.86
C ARG A 60 16.90 3.43 -16.86
N LEU A 61 17.29 3.04 -15.64
CA LEU A 61 16.35 2.68 -14.59
C LEU A 61 15.46 3.86 -14.16
N ASP A 62 15.99 5.09 -14.12
CA ASP A 62 15.20 6.29 -13.82
C ASP A 62 14.13 6.54 -14.88
N GLN A 63 14.45 6.32 -16.16
CA GLN A 63 13.47 6.42 -17.24
C GLN A 63 12.39 5.33 -17.13
N GLU A 64 12.78 4.07 -16.88
CA GLU A 64 11.85 2.97 -16.63
C GLU A 64 10.92 3.28 -15.44
N MET A 65 11.48 3.84 -14.36
CA MET A 65 10.72 4.21 -13.17
C MET A 65 9.74 5.36 -13.42
N GLU A 66 10.11 6.37 -14.21
CA GLU A 66 9.22 7.47 -14.58
C GLU A 66 8.02 6.97 -15.41
N GLU A 67 8.27 6.04 -16.33
CA GLU A 67 7.20 5.40 -17.11
C GLU A 67 6.28 4.55 -16.22
N ALA A 68 6.85 3.74 -15.32
CA ALA A 68 6.10 2.94 -14.36
C ALA A 68 5.27 3.83 -13.41
N TYR A 69 5.83 4.94 -12.92
CA TYR A 69 5.14 5.90 -12.06
C TYR A 69 3.95 6.53 -12.78
N SER A 70 4.16 6.94 -14.04
CA SER A 70 3.08 7.47 -14.88
C SER A 70 1.97 6.45 -15.12
N GLN A 71 2.30 5.18 -15.33
CA GLN A 71 1.32 4.10 -15.50
C GLN A 71 0.57 3.80 -14.20
N MET A 72 1.27 3.77 -13.07
CA MET A 72 0.68 3.59 -11.74
C MET A 72 -0.35 4.70 -11.44
N ASN A 73 0.00 5.97 -11.69
CA ASN A 73 -0.92 7.09 -11.47
C ASN A 73 -2.17 7.00 -12.35
N ARG A 74 -2.03 6.62 -13.62
CA ARG A 74 -3.20 6.36 -14.50
C ARG A 74 -4.08 5.23 -13.96
N ALA A 75 -3.48 4.15 -13.48
CA ALA A 75 -4.22 3.05 -12.88
C ALA A 75 -4.95 3.48 -11.60
N SER A 76 -4.30 4.30 -10.76
CA SER A 76 -4.90 4.87 -9.56
C SER A 76 -6.10 5.77 -9.87
N GLU A 77 -6.00 6.62 -10.90
CA GLU A 77 -7.13 7.45 -11.33
C GLU A 77 -8.33 6.60 -11.77
N VAL A 78 -8.08 5.53 -12.52
CA VAL A 78 -9.13 4.59 -12.94
C VAL A 78 -9.75 3.93 -11.71
N CYS A 79 -8.93 3.40 -10.81
CA CYS A 79 -9.36 2.79 -9.55
C CYS A 79 -10.23 3.76 -8.73
N SER A 80 -9.76 4.99 -8.52
CA SER A 80 -10.49 6.05 -7.81
C SER A 80 -11.82 6.44 -8.49
N LYS A 81 -11.89 6.42 -9.82
CA LYS A 81 -13.12 6.68 -10.56
C LYS A 81 -14.12 5.53 -10.40
N VAL A 82 -13.64 4.28 -10.40
CA VAL A 82 -14.47 3.09 -10.20
C VAL A 82 -14.96 2.99 -8.76
N SER A 83 -14.09 3.22 -7.77
CA SER A 83 -14.46 3.22 -6.34
C SER A 83 -15.61 4.18 -6.07
N ARG A 84 -15.51 5.43 -6.54
CA ARG A 84 -16.58 6.44 -6.39
C ARG A 84 -17.90 6.05 -7.07
N LYS A 85 -17.87 5.18 -8.08
CA LYS A 85 -19.11 4.65 -8.69
C LYS A 85 -19.69 3.52 -7.84
N CYS A 86 -18.85 2.60 -7.36
CA CYS A 86 -19.26 1.50 -6.50
C CYS A 86 -19.80 2.00 -5.16
N GLU A 87 -19.16 3.02 -4.57
CA GLU A 87 -19.56 3.65 -3.32
C GLU A 87 -21.00 4.18 -3.32
N LYS A 88 -21.48 4.66 -4.47
CA LYS A 88 -22.86 5.13 -4.62
C LYS A 88 -23.90 4.00 -4.61
N LEU A 89 -23.46 2.77 -4.83
CA LEU A 89 -24.30 1.58 -4.88
C LEU A 89 -24.29 0.80 -3.56
N TYR A 90 -23.37 1.12 -2.64
CA TYR A 90 -23.25 0.38 -1.39
C TYR A 90 -24.54 0.47 -0.58
N PRO A 91 -25.02 -0.66 -0.03
CA PRO A 91 -26.15 -0.64 0.88
C PRO A 91 -25.80 0.16 2.15
N PRO A 92 -26.81 0.62 2.91
CA PRO A 92 -26.55 1.23 4.21
C PRO A 92 -25.84 0.23 5.12
N ARG A 93 -24.85 0.72 5.88
CA ARG A 93 -24.10 -0.12 6.81
C ARG A 93 -25.02 -0.57 7.95
N PRO A 94 -25.13 -1.88 8.22
CA PRO A 94 -25.89 -2.36 9.37
C PRO A 94 -25.27 -1.85 10.68
N PRO A 95 -26.09 -1.63 11.72
CA PRO A 95 -25.59 -1.18 13.01
C PRO A 95 -24.58 -2.17 13.59
N ALA A 96 -23.57 -1.63 14.27
CA ALA A 96 -22.63 -2.46 15.04
C ALA A 96 -23.41 -3.23 16.11
N TRP A 97 -22.94 -4.43 16.43
CA TRP A 97 -23.47 -5.17 17.57
C TRP A 97 -23.10 -4.43 18.86
N GLU A 98 -24.13 -4.02 19.60
CA GLU A 98 -24.01 -3.54 20.96
C GLU A 98 -24.53 -4.65 21.87
N ASP A 99 -23.68 -5.11 22.80
CA ASP A 99 -24.11 -6.10 23.78
C ASP A 99 -25.14 -5.43 24.71
N PRO A 100 -26.37 -5.96 24.81
CA PRO A 100 -27.37 -5.39 25.69
C PRO A 100 -26.95 -5.57 27.16
N ASP A 101 -27.21 -4.54 27.96
CA ASP A 101 -27.02 -4.61 29.40
C ASP A 101 -27.92 -5.70 30.00
N MET A 102 -27.38 -6.42 30.99
CA MET A 102 -28.16 -7.39 31.74
C MET A 102 -29.15 -6.64 32.65
N PRO A 103 -30.46 -6.92 32.60
CA PRO A 103 -31.42 -6.33 33.52
C PRO A 103 -31.04 -6.54 34.99
N ASP A 104 -31.21 -5.53 35.84
CA ASP A 104 -30.73 -5.53 37.23
C ASP A 104 -31.16 -6.78 38.03
N HIS A 105 -32.42 -7.18 37.92
CA HIS A 105 -32.95 -8.38 38.60
C HIS A 105 -32.27 -9.68 38.13
N LEU A 106 -31.85 -9.76 36.86
CA LEU A 106 -31.06 -10.89 36.34
C LEU A 106 -29.60 -10.78 36.77
N HIS A 107 -29.07 -9.57 36.90
CA HIS A 107 -27.73 -9.32 37.39
C HIS A 107 -27.57 -9.76 38.85
N GLU A 108 -28.50 -9.37 39.73
CA GLU A 108 -28.55 -9.81 41.13
C GLU A 108 -28.64 -11.34 41.24
N MET A 109 -29.56 -11.95 40.49
CA MET A 109 -29.69 -13.41 40.45
C MET A 109 -28.42 -14.09 39.88
N ASN A 110 -27.70 -13.45 38.96
CA ASN A 110 -26.45 -13.96 38.41
C ASN A 110 -25.27 -13.83 39.38
N LEU A 111 -25.29 -12.83 40.27
CA LEU A 111 -24.35 -12.72 41.39
C LEU A 111 -24.61 -13.82 42.41
N ASP A 112 -25.86 -14.03 42.82
CA ASP A 112 -26.27 -15.10 43.75
C ASP A 112 -25.98 -16.49 43.19
N ARG A 113 -26.10 -16.67 41.87
CA ARG A 113 -25.72 -17.90 41.17
C ARG A 113 -24.24 -18.22 41.35
N ARG A 114 -23.34 -17.25 41.54
CA ARG A 114 -21.90 -17.56 41.70
C ARG A 114 -21.60 -18.45 42.92
N ILE A 115 -22.59 -18.64 43.79
CA ILE A 115 -22.56 -19.47 45.00
C ILE A 115 -23.32 -20.81 44.79
N ARG A 116 -23.90 -21.06 43.60
CA ARG A 116 -24.69 -22.25 43.24
C ARG A 116 -24.20 -22.88 41.93
N ASP A 117 -24.29 -24.20 41.81
CA ASP A 117 -23.79 -24.93 40.63
C ASP A 117 -24.73 -24.88 39.41
N GLU A 118 -26.02 -24.58 39.60
CA GLU A 118 -27.00 -24.62 38.51
C GLU A 118 -27.41 -23.22 38.02
N MET A 119 -27.50 -23.05 36.69
CA MET A 119 -27.91 -21.79 36.07
C MET A 119 -29.44 -21.60 36.09
N PRO A 120 -29.95 -20.53 36.74
CA PRO A 120 -31.37 -20.22 36.76
C PRO A 120 -31.94 -20.03 35.36
N GLU A 121 -33.17 -20.53 35.16
CA GLU A 121 -33.83 -20.48 33.86
C GLU A 121 -33.98 -19.07 33.28
N PRO A 122 -34.27 -18.01 34.05
CA PRO A 122 -34.36 -16.67 33.47
C PRO A 122 -33.01 -16.15 32.95
N ILE A 123 -31.88 -16.51 33.57
CA ILE A 123 -30.54 -16.16 33.05
C ILE A 123 -30.24 -16.97 31.78
N ARG A 124 -30.63 -18.25 31.75
CA ARG A 124 -30.49 -19.11 30.56
C ARG A 124 -31.28 -18.54 29.38
N ALA A 125 -32.53 -18.13 29.62
CA ALA A 125 -33.40 -17.52 28.63
C ALA A 125 -32.81 -16.21 28.09
N TRP A 126 -32.35 -15.30 28.97
CA TRP A 126 -31.72 -14.05 28.55
C TRP A 126 -30.44 -14.26 27.74
N LEU A 127 -29.57 -15.20 28.17
CA LEU A 127 -28.36 -15.54 27.42
C LEU A 127 -28.68 -16.14 26.04
N LYS A 128 -29.75 -16.94 25.94
CA LYS A 128 -30.20 -17.52 24.68
C LYS A 128 -30.70 -16.41 23.75
N GLU A 129 -31.57 -15.53 24.22
CA GLU A 129 -32.07 -14.39 23.45
C GLU A 129 -30.93 -13.50 22.96
N ARG A 130 -29.98 -13.14 23.84
CA ARG A 130 -28.79 -12.36 23.47
C ARG A 130 -27.98 -13.04 22.36
N ARG A 131 -27.80 -14.38 22.42
CA ARG A 131 -27.09 -15.12 21.35
C ARG A 131 -27.84 -15.09 20.04
N GLU A 132 -29.17 -15.23 20.07
CA GLU A 132 -30.02 -15.16 18.87
C GLU A 132 -29.97 -13.77 18.23
N GLN A 133 -30.05 -12.70 19.03
CA GLN A 133 -29.90 -11.33 18.56
C GLN A 133 -28.50 -11.08 17.97
N ARG A 134 -27.44 -11.55 18.62
CA ARG A 134 -26.07 -11.45 18.10
C ARG A 134 -25.90 -12.22 16.79
N ALA A 135 -26.48 -13.41 16.67
CA ALA A 135 -26.47 -14.19 15.45
C ALA A 135 -27.23 -13.49 14.32
N ALA A 136 -28.39 -12.88 14.62
CA ALA A 136 -29.16 -12.09 13.65
C ALA A 136 -28.37 -10.86 13.17
N ASN A 137 -27.71 -10.12 14.07
CA ASN A 137 -26.83 -9.03 13.67
C ASN A 137 -25.65 -9.54 12.81
N GLY A 138 -25.04 -10.67 13.20
CA GLY A 138 -24.00 -11.33 12.42
C GLY A 138 -24.45 -11.65 10.98
N ALA A 139 -25.65 -12.22 10.81
CA ALA A 139 -26.22 -12.49 9.50
C ALA A 139 -26.45 -11.21 8.67
N LEU A 140 -26.85 -10.10 9.29
CA LEU A 140 -26.95 -8.80 8.62
C LEU A 140 -25.58 -8.27 8.16
N GLN A 141 -24.56 -8.41 9.01
CA GLN A 141 -23.19 -8.02 8.66
C GLN A 141 -22.65 -8.86 7.50
N GLU A 142 -22.87 -10.18 7.52
CA GLU A 142 -22.49 -11.08 6.44
C GLU A 142 -23.19 -10.75 5.12
N ALA A 143 -24.51 -10.52 5.16
CA ALA A 143 -25.28 -10.11 3.98
C ALA A 143 -24.79 -8.77 3.41
N PHE A 144 -24.50 -7.80 4.28
CA PHE A 144 -23.91 -6.52 3.88
C PHE A 144 -22.54 -6.72 3.21
N SER A 145 -21.64 -7.48 3.83
CA SER A 145 -20.30 -7.76 3.28
C SER A 145 -20.37 -8.50 1.95
N ALA A 146 -21.27 -9.47 1.82
CA ALA A 146 -21.49 -10.21 0.58
C ALA A 146 -21.95 -9.26 -0.53
N LYS A 147 -22.92 -8.36 -0.25
CA LYS A 147 -23.40 -7.41 -1.24
C LYS A 147 -22.35 -6.37 -1.60
N TRP A 148 -21.56 -5.91 -0.63
CA TRP A 148 -20.44 -5.01 -0.87
C TRP A 148 -19.39 -5.65 -1.81
N ALA A 149 -19.01 -6.90 -1.55
CA ALA A 149 -18.09 -7.65 -2.41
C ALA A 149 -18.66 -7.92 -3.81
N GLU A 150 -19.96 -8.20 -3.92
CA GLU A 150 -20.65 -8.34 -5.21
C GLU A 150 -20.57 -7.04 -6.02
N ILE A 151 -20.91 -5.90 -5.41
CA ILE A 151 -20.86 -4.58 -6.07
C ILE A 151 -19.45 -4.28 -6.56
N ASN A 152 -18.42 -4.54 -5.77
CA ASN A 152 -17.03 -4.27 -6.17
C ASN A 152 -16.60 -5.13 -7.36
N ARG A 153 -16.96 -6.41 -7.33
CA ARG A 153 -16.65 -7.35 -8.41
C ARG A 153 -17.35 -6.96 -9.70
N GLU A 154 -18.66 -6.73 -9.65
CA GLU A 154 -19.46 -6.36 -10.83
C GLU A 154 -19.15 -4.96 -11.34
N GLY A 155 -18.84 -4.03 -10.43
CA GLY A 155 -18.40 -2.68 -10.75
C GLY A 155 -16.97 -2.60 -11.29
N GLY A 156 -16.22 -3.70 -11.25
CA GLY A 156 -14.85 -3.78 -11.73
C GLY A 156 -13.81 -3.14 -10.81
N LEU A 157 -14.16 -2.87 -9.54
CA LEU A 157 -13.24 -2.29 -8.56
C LEU A 157 -12.11 -3.27 -8.25
N ASP A 158 -12.42 -4.55 -8.02
CA ASP A 158 -11.41 -5.58 -7.74
C ASP A 158 -10.35 -5.63 -8.86
N ALA A 159 -10.78 -5.60 -10.12
CA ALA A 159 -9.88 -5.62 -11.27
C ALA A 159 -9.06 -4.32 -11.40
N ALA A 160 -9.64 -3.17 -11.06
CA ALA A 160 -8.94 -1.90 -11.08
C ALA A 160 -7.90 -1.80 -9.95
N GLU A 161 -8.22 -2.31 -8.76
CA GLU A 161 -7.28 -2.44 -7.64
C GLU A 161 -6.14 -3.41 -7.97
N ASP A 162 -6.45 -4.58 -8.55
CA ASP A 162 -5.44 -5.54 -9.00
C ASP A 162 -4.48 -4.90 -10.04
N ALA A 163 -5.02 -4.17 -11.02
CA ALA A 163 -4.22 -3.48 -12.03
C ALA A 163 -3.35 -2.37 -11.41
N PHE A 164 -3.87 -1.61 -10.45
CA PHE A 164 -3.09 -0.62 -9.71
C PHE A 164 -1.96 -1.28 -8.91
N ASN A 165 -2.27 -2.36 -8.19
CA ASN A 165 -1.30 -3.10 -7.37
C ASN A 165 -0.15 -3.65 -8.21
N VAL A 166 -0.43 -4.19 -9.41
CA VAL A 166 0.61 -4.63 -10.36
C VAL A 166 1.56 -3.48 -10.69
N ARG A 167 1.03 -2.30 -11.03
CA ARG A 167 1.86 -1.12 -11.36
C ARG A 167 2.64 -0.58 -10.16
N SER A 168 2.05 -0.60 -8.97
CA SER A 168 2.74 -0.22 -7.73
C SER A 168 3.90 -1.17 -7.42
N ASN A 169 3.72 -2.48 -7.64
CA ASN A 169 4.80 -3.45 -7.46
C ASN A 169 5.94 -3.23 -8.47
N GLU A 170 5.61 -3.02 -9.75
CA GLU A 170 6.61 -2.70 -10.78
C GLU A 170 7.44 -1.47 -10.42
N LEU A 171 6.78 -0.39 -9.97
CA LEU A 171 7.46 0.82 -9.50
C LEU A 171 8.40 0.53 -8.31
N TRP A 172 7.92 -0.28 -7.36
CA TRP A 172 8.69 -0.64 -6.17
C TRP A 172 9.93 -1.45 -6.52
N GLU A 173 9.80 -2.47 -7.37
CA GLU A 173 10.91 -3.30 -7.85
C GLU A 173 11.95 -2.48 -8.60
N LEU A 174 11.53 -1.52 -9.43
CA LEU A 174 12.43 -0.60 -10.12
C LEU A 174 13.20 0.29 -9.13
N GLY A 175 12.53 0.82 -8.12
CA GLY A 175 13.17 1.59 -7.06
C GLY A 175 14.22 0.78 -6.29
N LEU A 176 13.92 -0.47 -5.92
CA LEU A 176 14.89 -1.36 -5.29
C LEU A 176 16.11 -1.62 -6.19
N ARG A 177 15.90 -1.81 -7.50
CA ARG A 177 17.00 -1.95 -8.48
C ARG A 177 17.86 -0.69 -8.57
N ILE A 178 17.25 0.50 -8.51
CA ILE A 178 17.97 1.77 -8.45
C ILE A 178 18.85 1.85 -7.19
N PHE A 179 18.31 1.51 -6.02
CA PHE A 179 19.09 1.54 -4.79
C PHE A 179 20.19 0.49 -4.72
N ALA A 180 19.97 -0.69 -5.29
CA ALA A 180 20.99 -1.74 -5.38
C ALA A 180 22.15 -1.35 -6.33
N THR A 181 21.89 -0.50 -7.33
CA THR A 181 22.89 -0.07 -8.31
C THR A 181 23.76 1.05 -7.70
N PRO A 182 25.09 0.91 -7.61
CA PRO A 182 25.95 1.95 -7.06
C PRO A 182 25.93 3.24 -7.91
N ALA A 183 25.81 4.42 -7.30
CA ALA A 183 26.02 5.69 -7.97
C ALA A 183 27.49 6.14 -7.89
N ASN A 184 28.09 6.46 -9.01
CA ASN A 184 29.50 6.87 -9.11
C ASN A 184 29.66 8.37 -9.32
N THR A 185 28.55 9.09 -9.55
CA THR A 185 28.52 10.55 -9.69
C THR A 185 27.40 11.16 -8.86
N LEU A 186 27.42 12.50 -8.74
CA LEU A 186 26.32 13.24 -8.11
C LEU A 186 25.02 13.08 -8.90
N GLU A 187 25.10 13.01 -10.22
CA GLU A 187 23.94 12.77 -11.10
C GLU A 187 23.31 11.39 -10.82
N GLY A 188 24.10 10.35 -10.60
CA GLY A 188 23.60 9.04 -10.14
C GLY A 188 22.95 9.10 -8.76
N MET A 189 23.48 9.90 -7.84
CA MET A 189 22.84 10.11 -6.54
C MET A 189 21.50 10.84 -6.66
N VAL A 190 21.38 11.82 -7.57
CA VAL A 190 20.11 12.51 -7.86
C VAL A 190 19.06 11.53 -8.39
N VAL A 191 19.44 10.52 -9.18
CA VAL A 191 18.53 9.43 -9.57
C VAL A 191 17.99 8.70 -8.34
N LYS A 192 18.85 8.32 -7.39
CA LYS A 192 18.42 7.64 -6.16
C LYS A 192 17.49 8.49 -5.30
N LEU A 193 17.76 9.78 -5.16
CA LEU A 193 16.88 10.70 -4.44
C LEU A 193 15.49 10.78 -5.10
N ARG A 194 15.44 10.92 -6.43
CA ARG A 194 14.15 10.93 -7.15
C ARG A 194 13.40 9.61 -7.03
N ALA A 195 14.11 8.48 -7.00
CA ALA A 195 13.48 7.18 -6.74
C ALA A 195 12.88 7.12 -5.32
N ALA A 196 13.59 7.63 -4.31
CA ALA A 196 13.11 7.71 -2.95
C ALA A 196 11.86 8.59 -2.81
N ASP A 197 11.83 9.73 -3.50
CA ASP A 197 10.67 10.63 -3.51
C ASP A 197 9.46 9.97 -4.18
N ARG A 198 9.63 9.31 -5.34
CA ARG A 198 8.53 8.62 -6.05
C ARG A 198 7.95 7.44 -5.28
N MET A 199 8.77 6.80 -4.44
CA MET A 199 8.35 5.72 -3.53
C MET A 199 7.85 6.24 -2.18
N ASP A 200 7.85 7.57 -1.97
CA ASP A 200 7.50 8.24 -0.73
C ASP A 200 8.23 7.65 0.50
N LEU A 201 9.53 7.41 0.33
CA LEU A 201 10.36 6.75 1.33
C LEU A 201 10.49 7.55 2.64
N GLN A 202 10.20 8.85 2.58
CA GLN A 202 10.20 9.77 3.72
C GLN A 202 9.00 9.55 4.67
N SER A 203 7.92 8.95 4.19
CA SER A 203 6.73 8.67 4.99
C SER A 203 6.84 7.41 5.86
N PHE A 204 7.93 6.64 5.73
CA PHE A 204 8.21 5.49 6.58
C PHE A 204 8.95 5.91 7.84
N ALA A 205 8.50 5.39 8.99
CA ALA A 205 9.07 5.71 10.30
C ALA A 205 10.41 5.02 10.58
N ASP A 206 10.75 4.00 9.80
CA ASP A 206 11.94 3.16 9.99
C ASP A 206 13.09 3.55 9.05
N GLU A 207 14.29 3.08 9.38
CA GLU A 207 15.49 3.24 8.55
C GLU A 207 15.23 2.73 7.14
N ASN A 208 15.33 3.63 6.17
CA ASN A 208 14.90 3.36 4.81
C ASN A 208 16.06 2.85 3.94
N GLU A 209 15.87 1.72 3.26
CA GLU A 209 16.85 1.12 2.35
C GLU A 209 17.39 2.13 1.31
N GLY A 210 16.55 3.06 0.84
CA GLY A 210 16.98 4.12 -0.06
C GLY A 210 17.98 5.09 0.57
N PHE A 211 17.77 5.50 1.82
CA PHE A 211 18.69 6.37 2.54
C PHE A 211 19.98 5.66 2.93
N LEU A 212 19.91 4.39 3.31
CA LEU A 212 21.10 3.57 3.57
C LEU A 212 21.95 3.41 2.31
N SER A 213 21.32 3.19 1.16
CA SER A 213 21.99 3.09 -0.14
C SER A 213 22.68 4.41 -0.52
N ILE A 214 21.99 5.55 -0.41
CA ILE A 214 22.56 6.87 -0.69
C ILE A 214 23.75 7.16 0.25
N ALA A 215 23.62 6.84 1.53
CA ALA A 215 24.71 7.01 2.49
C ALA A 215 25.94 6.13 2.16
N ALA A 216 25.73 4.91 1.67
CA ALA A 216 26.82 4.03 1.22
C ALA A 216 27.57 4.62 0.02
N ASP A 217 26.85 5.19 -0.95
CA ASP A 217 27.47 5.84 -2.12
C ASP A 217 28.29 7.08 -1.74
N ILE A 218 27.77 7.91 -0.82
CA ILE A 218 28.51 9.07 -0.29
C ILE A 218 29.82 8.63 0.35
N ARG A 219 29.79 7.59 1.19
CA ARG A 219 30.99 7.06 1.84
C ARG A 219 32.00 6.54 0.82
N ARG A 220 31.53 5.86 -0.23
CA ARG A 220 32.41 5.34 -1.29
C ARG A 220 33.08 6.48 -2.06
N LEU A 221 32.33 7.51 -2.44
CA LEU A 221 32.86 8.68 -3.16
C LEU A 221 33.84 9.49 -2.31
N ALA A 222 33.52 9.72 -1.04
CA ALA A 222 34.40 10.41 -0.10
C ALA A 222 35.72 9.67 0.16
N SER A 223 35.74 8.35 -0.01
CA SER A 223 36.93 7.51 0.19
C SER A 223 37.85 7.44 -1.04
N GLY A 224 37.55 8.19 -2.11
CA GLY A 224 38.44 8.32 -3.28
C GLY A 224 38.20 7.31 -4.41
N GLY A 225 37.04 6.65 -4.47
CA GLY A 225 36.61 5.89 -5.64
C GLY A 225 37.64 4.86 -6.15
N THR A 226 38.28 4.10 -5.26
CA THR A 226 39.15 3.00 -5.67
C THR A 226 38.33 1.71 -5.78
N ALA A 227 38.03 1.35 -7.03
CA ALA A 227 37.83 -0.04 -7.43
C ALA A 227 39.16 -0.80 -7.40
#